data_AF-A0A7W1GDL6-F1
#
_entry.id   AF-A0A7W1GDL6-F1
#
_cell.length_a   1.000
_cell.length_b   1.000
_cell.length_c   1.000
_cell.angle_alpha   90.00
_cell.angle_beta   90.00
_cell.angle_gamma   90.00
#
_symmetry.space_group_name_H-M   'P 1'
#
loop_
_entity.id
_entity.type
_entity.pdbx_description
1 polymer ?
#
loop_
_entity_poly.entity_id
_entity_poly.type
_entity_poly.pdbx_seq_one_letter_code
_entity_poly.pdbx_strand_id
1 'polypeptide(L)' 'MNCVKTLELISEFHAGALDETDRVVVHTHLLECVTCAEVFNDVEVIVRVAKVTYLETSIHFPDEHELWRRMNLTKA' A
#
# COMPACT_ATOMS: atom_id res chain seq x y z
N MET A 1 16.72 4.23 17.45
CA MET A 1 15.34 4.35 16.94
C MET A 1 14.37 4.10 18.09
N ASN A 2 13.24 4.78 18.16
CA ASN A 2 12.19 4.49 19.14
C ASN A 2 10.91 4.07 18.40
N CYS A 3 9.93 3.50 19.13
CA CYS A 3 8.71 2.99 18.52
C CYS A 3 7.95 4.07 17.74
N VAL A 4 7.88 5.31 18.27
CA VAL A 4 7.17 6.42 17.62
C VAL A 4 7.74 6.69 16.22
N LYS A 5 9.07 6.85 16.12
CA LYS A 5 9.73 7.13 14.84
C LYS A 5 9.71 5.93 13.90
N THR A 6 9.77 4.70 14.42
CA THR A 6 9.56 3.50 13.60
C THR A 6 8.16 3.48 12.98
N LEU A 7 7.12 3.79 13.77
CA LEU A 7 5.74 3.82 13.30
C LEU A 7 5.49 4.93 12.27
N GLU A 8 6.15 6.08 12.42
CA GLU A 8 6.10 7.16 11.42
C GLU A 8 6.70 6.76 10.07
N LEU A 9 7.70 5.88 10.05
CA LEU A 9 8.43 5.45 8.85
C LEU A 9 7.99 4.08 8.31
N ILE A 10 7.04 3.42 8.97
CA ILE A 10 6.72 2.01 8.71
C ILE A 10 6.11 1.81 7.31
N SER A 11 5.38 2.81 6.84
CA SER A 11 4.72 2.79 5.52
C SER A 11 5.74 2.96 4.40
N GLU A 12 6.67 3.91 4.55
CA GLU A 12 7.78 4.12 3.62
C GLU A 12 8.74 2.93 3.62
N PHE A 13 8.98 2.33 4.79
CA PHE A 13 9.78 1.10 4.90
C PHE A 13 9.13 -0.04 4.13
N HIS A 14 7.83 -0.28 4.33
CA HIS A 14 7.06 -1.28 3.58
C HIS A 14 7.08 -0.98 2.07
N ALA A 15 6.97 0.29 1.68
CA ALA A 15 7.00 0.71 0.28
C ALA A 15 8.41 0.64 -0.37
N GLY A 16 9.47 0.38 0.41
CA GLY A 16 10.85 0.42 -0.06
C GLY A 16 11.32 1.81 -0.46
N ALA A 17 10.71 2.86 0.10
CA ALA A 17 10.94 4.26 -0.24
C ALA A 17 11.93 4.97 0.71
N LEU A 18 12.34 4.32 1.79
CA LEU A 18 13.35 4.86 2.70
C LEU A 18 14.75 4.85 2.09
N ASP A 19 15.58 5.80 2.52
CA ASP A 19 17.01 5.72 2.27
C ASP A 19 17.66 4.53 3.00
N GLU A 20 18.88 4.19 2.60
CA GLU A 20 19.59 3.03 3.14
C GLU A 20 19.79 3.10 4.66
N THR A 21 20.03 4.30 5.19
CA THR A 21 20.32 4.49 6.61
C THR A 21 19.07 4.23 7.43
N ASP A 22 17.97 4.89 7.08
CA ASP A 22 16.69 4.73 7.77
C ASP A 22 16.14 3.31 7.60
N ARG A 23 16.34 2.69 6.43
CA ARG A 23 15.96 1.30 6.20
C ARG A 23 16.65 0.34 7.16
N VAL A 24 17.97 0.45 7.32
CA VAL A 24 18.73 -0.41 8.26
C VAL A 24 18.26 -0.17 9.69
N VAL A 25 18.07 1.09 10.08
CA VAL A 25 17.70 1.44 11.46
C VAL A 25 16.29 0.96 11.79
N VAL A 26 15.32 1.11 10.88
CA VAL A 26 13.96 0.58 11.04
C VAL A 26 13.98 -0.94 11.09
N HIS A 27 14.69 -1.59 10.17
CA HIS A 27 14.81 -3.05 10.14
C HIS A 27 15.40 -3.61 11.45
N THR A 28 16.50 -3.02 11.95
CA THR A 28 17.07 -3.42 13.25
C THR A 28 16.07 -3.28 14.39
N HIS A 29 15.30 -2.20 14.43
CA HIS A 29 14.29 -2.01 15.47
C HIS A 29 13.15 -3.05 15.38
N LEU A 30 12.72 -3.43 14.18
CA LEU A 30 11.70 -4.48 13.99
C LEU A 30 12.17 -5.85 14.47
N LEU A 31 13.48 -6.14 14.43
CA LEU A 31 14.03 -7.39 14.98
C LEU A 31 14.02 -7.42 16.51
N GLU A 32 14.07 -6.26 17.16
CA GLU A 32 14.20 -6.15 18.62
C GLU A 32 12.87 -5.84 19.32
N CYS A 33 11.94 -5.18 18.62
CA CYS A 33 10.66 -4.73 19.17
C CYS A 33 9.48 -5.52 18.60
N VAL A 34 9.00 -6.49 19.38
CA VAL A 34 7.85 -7.34 19.02
C VAL A 34 6.62 -6.51 18.64
N THR A 35 6.31 -5.45 19.40
CA THR A 35 5.13 -4.61 19.12
C THR A 35 5.23 -3.91 17.77
N CYS A 36 6.39 -3.37 17.39
CA CYS A 36 6.55 -2.75 16.08
C CYS A 36 6.54 -3.80 14.96
N ALA A 37 7.07 -5.00 15.20
CA ALA A 37 7.01 -6.10 14.25
C ALA A 37 5.58 -6.58 13.98
N GLU A 38 4.74 -6.65 15.02
CA GLU A 38 3.31 -6.98 14.89
C GLU A 38 2.59 -5.94 14.04
N VAL A 39 2.79 -4.64 14.31
CA VAL A 39 2.19 -3.58 13.50
C VAL A 39 2.68 -3.63 12.05
N PHE A 40 3.96 -3.93 11.81
CA PHE A 40 4.49 -4.10 10.46
C PHE A 40 3.79 -5.26 9.73
N ASN A 41 3.62 -6.40 10.40
CA ASN A 41 2.91 -7.54 9.84
C ASN A 41 1.44 -7.21 9.53
N ASP A 42 0.77 -6.44 10.38
CA ASP A 42 -0.60 -5.97 10.11
C ASP A 42 -0.67 -5.11 8.85
N VAL A 43 0.30 -4.19 8.66
CA VAL A 43 0.42 -3.40 7.43
C VAL A 43 0.63 -4.29 6.21
N GLU A 44 1.50 -5.30 6.29
CA GLU A 44 1.72 -6.26 5.19
C GLU A 44 0.45 -7.03 4.83
N VAL A 45 -0.32 -7.48 5.83
CA VAL A 45 -1.58 -8.18 5.63
C VAL A 45 -2.61 -7.26 4.97
N ILE A 46 -2.77 -6.03 5.46
CA ILE A 46 -3.71 -5.05 4.89
C ILE A 46 -3.37 -4.78 3.42
N VAL A 47 -2.10 -4.51 3.10
CA VAL A 47 -1.69 -4.23 1.73
C VAL A 47 -1.88 -5.46 0.83
N ARG A 48 -1.57 -6.65 1.33
CA ARG A 48 -1.80 -7.89 0.59
C ARG A 48 -3.27 -8.11 0.28
N VAL A 49 -4.15 -7.97 1.28
CA VAL A 49 -5.60 -8.10 1.11
C VAL A 49 -6.10 -7.05 0.13
N ALA A 50 -5.71 -5.78 0.28
CA ALA A 50 -6.11 -4.72 -0.64
C ALA A 50 -5.70 -5.01 -2.10
N LYS A 51 -4.48 -5.55 -2.31
CA LYS A 51 -4.03 -5.97 -3.65
C LYS A 51 -4.86 -7.12 -4.21
N VAL A 52 -5.11 -8.17 -3.42
CA VAL A 52 -5.93 -9.31 -3.82
C VAL A 52 -7.35 -8.85 -4.14
N THR A 53 -7.97 -8.09 -3.25
CA THR A 53 -9.30 -7.53 -3.47
C THR A 53 -9.34 -6.65 -4.70
N TYR A 54 -8.36 -5.78 -4.95
CA TYR A 54 -8.32 -4.95 -6.16
C TYR A 54 -8.26 -5.78 -7.45
N LEU A 55 -7.48 -6.87 -7.44
CA LEU A 55 -7.38 -7.78 -8.59
C LEU A 55 -8.68 -8.58 -8.80
N GLU A 56 -9.30 -9.06 -7.72
CA GLU A 56 -10.53 -9.85 -7.74
C GLU A 56 -11.79 -9.02 -8.02
N THR A 57 -11.86 -7.81 -7.46
CA THR A 57 -12.93 -6.83 -7.68
C THR A 57 -12.55 -5.84 -8.77
N SER A 58 -11.76 -6.27 -9.76
CA SER A 58 -11.49 -5.50 -10.97
C SER A 58 -12.82 -5.19 -11.68
N ILE A 59 -13.50 -4.16 -11.19
CA ILE A 59 -14.41 -3.34 -11.95
C ILE A 59 -13.50 -2.83 -13.05
N HIS A 60 -13.55 -3.49 -14.20
CA HIS A 60 -13.17 -2.87 -15.46
C HIS A 60 -13.99 -1.58 -15.49
N PHE A 61 -13.38 -0.46 -15.09
CA PHE A 61 -13.93 0.84 -15.41
C PHE A 61 -14.13 0.76 -16.93
N PRO A 62 -15.38 0.87 -17.41
CA PRO A 62 -15.61 0.81 -18.83
C PRO A 62 -14.72 1.87 -19.44
N ASP A 63 -14.00 1.52 -20.50
CA ASP A 63 -13.10 2.45 -21.19
C ASP A 63 -13.82 3.80 -21.31
N GLU A 64 -13.23 4.84 -20.75
CA GLU A 64 -13.85 6.15 -20.69
C GLU A 64 -14.22 6.62 -22.11
N HIS A 65 -13.43 6.24 -23.12
CA HIS A 65 -13.73 6.49 -24.52
C HIS A 65 -14.94 5.69 -25.03
N GLU A 66 -15.17 4.47 -24.56
CA GLU A 66 -16.39 3.70 -24.85
C GLU A 66 -17.62 4.37 -24.19
N LEU A 67 -17.50 4.85 -22.96
CA LEU A 67 -18.56 5.57 -22.26
C LEU A 67 -18.96 6.85 -23.01
N TRP A 68 -17.98 7.68 -23.38
CA TRP A 68 -18.21 8.89 -24.15
C TRP A 68 -18.80 8.60 -25.54
N ARG A 69 -18.34 7.53 -26.21
CA ARG A 69 -18.90 7.13 -27.51
C ARG A 69 -20.37 6.76 -27.41
N ARG A 70 -20.76 5.94 -26.41
CA ARG A 70 -22.16 5.52 -26.22
C ARG A 70 -23.07 6.69 -25.88
N MET A 71 -22.62 7.64 -25.08
CA MET A 71 -23.39 8.85 -24.74
C MET A 71 -23.58 9.81 -25.92
N ASN A 72 -22.63 9.85 -26.86
CA ASN A 72 -22.75 10.67 -28.07
C ASN A 72 -23.64 10.01 -29.15
N LEU A 73 -23.82 8.69 -29.10
CA LEU A 73 -24.71 7.96 -30.01
C LEU A 73 -26.20 8.07 -29.64
N THR A 74 -26.53 8.46 -28.41
CA THR A 74 -27.91 8.72 -27.95
C THR A 74 -28.47 10.09 -28.39
N LYS A 75 -27.73 10.84 -29.23
CA LYS A 75 -28.12 12.16 -29.77
C LYS A 75 -28.52 12.13 -31.26
N ALA A 76 -28.96 10.99 -31.79
CA ALA A 76 -29.52 10.86 -33.14
C ALA A 76 -31.03 10.62 -33.09
#